data_AF-T1EYU5-F1
#
_entry.id   AF-T1EYU5-F1
#
_cell.length_a   1.000
_cell.length_b   1.000
_cell.length_c   1.000
_cell.angle_alpha   90.00
_cell.angle_beta   90.00
_cell.angle_gamma   90.00
#
_symmetry.space_group_name_H-M   'P 1'
#
loop_
_entity.id
_entity.type
_entity.pdbx_description
1 polymer ?
#
loop_
_entity_poly.entity_id
_entity_poly.type
_entity_poly.pdbx_seq_one_letter_code
_entity_poly.pdbx_strand_id
1 'polypeptide(L)'
;MTGRNTKSANKAAACDKEGINVVSFLVVVKSEVGRSLRAINNDVKSVQITLNKVVEAKKRKANIMLLGLKEGADDDDRVHKIINHLTDGVFGLKNVLKVIRLGKKGDKIVRPIFLRFDDAKIKELIFKNIRRMKTLDDSLKNIRLSHDLTIQQRSELKKLLDDAKRKKESCKEGFLYRVIGEVGKWKIVQFFAKKDSKSIMKKVDTVHELICDGLDVMVLTETWHGLDGNFAIGLAKPPGFQFVDYIREHDPGHGGLIVYFRKEFKHIKS
;
A
#
# COMPACT_ATOMS: atom_id res chain seq x y z
N MET A 1 9.95 28.12 -94.34
CA MET A 1 9.58 29.52 -93.99
C MET A 1 8.53 29.45 -92.89
N THR A 2 8.97 29.69 -91.64
CA THR A 2 8.49 30.81 -90.78
C THR A 2 6.99 30.72 -90.47
N GLY A 3 6.51 30.35 -89.28
CA GLY A 3 7.04 30.56 -87.93
C GLY A 3 6.36 31.78 -87.29
N ARG A 4 5.83 31.57 -86.08
CA ARG A 4 5.38 32.53 -85.03
C ARG A 4 3.90 32.92 -84.99
N ASN A 5 3.25 32.68 -83.86
CA ASN A 5 3.04 33.64 -82.75
C ASN A 5 1.97 33.07 -81.80
N THR A 6 2.29 32.70 -80.55
CA THR A 6 2.37 33.51 -79.31
C THR A 6 1.05 34.07 -78.75
N LYS A 7 0.90 33.86 -77.43
CA LYS A 7 0.03 34.56 -76.45
C LYS A 7 -1.48 34.32 -76.59
N SER A 8 -2.30 34.34 -75.55
CA SER A 8 -2.17 34.34 -74.10
C SER A 8 -3.63 34.30 -73.60
N ALA A 9 -3.89 33.49 -72.58
CA ALA A 9 -4.96 33.59 -71.58
C ALA A 9 -6.36 34.05 -72.01
N ASN A 10 -7.36 33.19 -71.80
CA ASN A 10 -8.66 33.66 -71.31
C ASN A 10 -9.19 32.75 -70.21
N LYS A 11 -9.48 33.41 -69.08
CA LYS A 11 -10.14 32.90 -67.87
C LYS A 11 -11.48 32.25 -68.22
N ALA A 12 -11.77 31.11 -67.60
CA ALA A 12 -13.14 30.68 -67.34
C ALA A 12 -13.31 30.53 -65.83
N ALA A 13 -14.29 31.25 -65.30
CA ALA A 13 -14.67 31.29 -63.91
C ALA A 13 -15.48 30.05 -63.50
N ALA A 14 -15.30 29.70 -62.23
CA ALA A 14 -16.26 29.12 -61.28
C ALA A 14 -17.17 27.97 -61.74
N CYS A 15 -17.00 26.83 -61.08
CA CYS A 15 -18.14 26.03 -60.64
C CYS A 15 -17.80 25.47 -59.25
N ASP A 16 -18.23 26.18 -58.21
CA ASP A 16 -18.32 25.65 -56.85
C ASP A 16 -19.30 24.48 -56.88
N LYS A 17 -18.76 23.27 -56.94
CA LYS A 17 -19.48 22.07 -56.53
C LYS A 17 -19.18 21.90 -55.06
N GLU A 18 -20.18 22.12 -54.22
CA GLU A 18 -20.17 21.63 -52.84
C GLU A 18 -19.80 20.14 -52.88
N GLY A 19 -18.54 19.86 -52.56
CA GLY A 19 -18.00 18.52 -52.59
C GLY A 19 -18.62 17.74 -51.45
N ILE A 20 -19.63 16.93 -51.77
CA ILE A 20 -20.01 15.80 -50.92
C ILE A 20 -18.71 15.03 -50.69
N ASN A 21 -18.25 14.99 -49.44
CA ASN A 21 -17.04 14.29 -49.07
C ASN A 21 -17.31 12.78 -49.15
N VAL A 22 -17.24 12.24 -50.38
CA VAL A 22 -17.42 10.81 -50.63
C VAL A 22 -16.16 10.10 -50.16
N VAL A 23 -16.08 9.87 -48.85
CA VAL A 23 -15.05 9.02 -48.26
C VAL A 23 -15.27 7.62 -48.80
N SER A 24 -14.28 7.05 -49.48
CA SER A 24 -14.42 5.72 -50.05
C SER A 24 -14.70 4.71 -48.95
N PHE A 25 -15.60 3.75 -49.21
CA PHE A 25 -15.92 2.67 -48.28
C PHE A 25 -14.66 1.97 -47.75
N LEU A 26 -13.64 1.82 -48.61
CA LEU A 26 -12.34 1.26 -48.25
C LEU A 26 -11.61 2.07 -47.16
N VAL A 27 -11.66 3.40 -47.20
CA VAL A 27 -11.05 4.27 -46.18
C VAL A 27 -11.81 4.16 -44.86
N VAL A 28 -13.14 4.15 -44.91
CA VAL A 28 -13.99 3.97 -43.72
C VAL A 28 -13.67 2.63 -43.05
N VAL A 29 -13.68 1.53 -43.81
CA VAL A 29 -13.39 0.17 -43.31
C VAL A 29 -11.98 0.08 -42.75
N LYS A 30 -10.95 0.60 -43.43
CA LYS A 30 -9.57 0.61 -42.92
C LYS A 30 -9.46 1.36 -41.58
N SER A 31 -10.15 2.50 -41.46
CA SER A 31 -10.11 3.31 -40.24
C SER A 31 -10.78 2.60 -39.06
N GLU A 32 -11.92 1.95 -39.30
CA GLU A 32 -12.71 1.23 -38.28
C GLU A 32 -11.98 -0.04 -37.83
N VAL A 33 -11.47 -0.83 -38.78
CA VAL A 33 -10.65 -2.02 -38.49
C VAL A 33 -9.37 -1.62 -37.74
N GLY A 34 -8.72 -0.52 -38.15
CA GLY A 34 -7.53 -0.01 -37.47
C GLY A 34 -7.81 0.43 -36.03
N ARG A 35 -8.96 1.07 -35.76
CA ARG A 35 -9.39 1.41 -34.40
C ARG A 35 -9.62 0.15 -33.56
N SER A 36 -10.35 -0.81 -34.13
CA SER A 36 -10.68 -2.08 -33.47
C SER A 36 -9.42 -2.89 -33.13
N LEU A 37 -8.47 -3.01 -34.06
CA LEU A 37 -7.20 -3.70 -33.82
C LEU A 37 -6.36 -3.05 -32.73
N ARG A 38 -6.35 -1.71 -32.65
CA ARG A 38 -5.66 -0.99 -31.56
C ARG A 38 -6.31 -1.26 -30.21
N ALA A 39 -7.64 -1.25 -30.14
CA ALA A 39 -8.38 -1.58 -28.92
C ALA A 39 -8.04 -3.00 -28.45
N ILE A 40 -8.17 -3.99 -29.34
CA ILE A 40 -7.83 -5.40 -29.05
C ILE A 40 -6.38 -5.54 -28.58
N ASN A 41 -5.42 -4.88 -29.23
CA ASN A 41 -4.02 -4.94 -28.83
C ASN A 41 -3.77 -4.35 -27.43
N ASN A 42 -4.47 -3.27 -27.07
CA ASN A 42 -4.40 -2.71 -25.72
C ASN A 42 -5.00 -3.66 -24.68
N ASP A 43 -6.12 -4.31 -25.00
CA ASP A 43 -6.75 -5.29 -24.12
C ASP A 43 -5.86 -6.52 -23.93
N VAL A 44 -5.27 -7.07 -25.00
CA VAL A 44 -4.33 -8.20 -24.92
C VAL A 44 -3.12 -7.84 -24.05
N LYS A 45 -2.56 -6.64 -24.19
CA LYS A 45 -1.48 -6.16 -23.31
C LYS A 45 -1.92 -6.07 -21.86
N SER A 46 -3.12 -5.56 -21.59
CA SER A 46 -3.69 -5.46 -20.24
C SER A 46 -3.87 -6.84 -19.59
N VAL A 47 -4.41 -7.80 -20.34
CA VAL A 47 -4.56 -9.19 -19.91
C VAL A 47 -3.21 -9.82 -19.62
N GLN A 48 -2.22 -9.64 -20.51
CA GLN A 48 -0.88 -10.18 -20.31
C GLN A 48 -0.21 -9.62 -19.04
N ILE A 49 -0.34 -8.33 -18.77
CA ILE A 49 0.16 -7.69 -17.55
C ILE A 49 -0.52 -8.29 -16.32
N THR A 50 -1.85 -8.43 -16.36
CA THR A 50 -2.63 -8.97 -15.24
C THR A 50 -2.26 -10.43 -14.95
N LEU A 51 -2.13 -11.25 -16.00
CA LEU A 51 -1.75 -12.66 -15.86
C LEU A 51 -0.33 -12.78 -15.26
N ASN A 52 0.63 -11.98 -15.74
CA ASN A 52 1.97 -11.95 -15.17
C ASN A 52 1.96 -11.58 -13.69
N LYS A 53 1.16 -10.58 -13.28
CA LYS A 53 1.01 -10.21 -11.86
C LYS A 53 0.46 -11.38 -11.03
N VAL A 54 -0.56 -12.08 -11.51
CA VAL A 54 -1.15 -13.24 -10.81
C VAL A 54 -0.15 -14.40 -10.69
N VAL A 55 0.57 -14.71 -11.77
CA VAL A 55 1.59 -15.76 -11.78
C VAL A 55 2.70 -15.44 -10.77
N GLU A 56 3.22 -14.21 -10.80
CA GLU A 56 4.29 -13.79 -9.89
C GLU A 56 3.83 -13.73 -8.42
N ALA A 57 2.56 -13.37 -8.17
CA ALA A 57 1.97 -13.43 -6.84
C ALA A 57 1.84 -14.87 -6.33
N LYS A 58 1.38 -15.81 -7.18
CA LYS A 58 1.30 -17.23 -6.83
C LYS A 58 2.69 -17.81 -6.50
N LYS A 59 3.71 -17.55 -7.32
CA LYS A 59 5.09 -18.03 -7.10
C LYS A 59 5.69 -17.56 -5.76
N ARG A 60 5.28 -16.39 -5.26
CA ARG A 60 5.80 -15.80 -4.01
C ARG A 60 4.84 -15.92 -2.84
N LYS A 61 3.69 -16.57 -3.05
CA LYS A 61 2.62 -16.63 -2.05
C LYS A 61 3.14 -17.26 -0.75
N ALA A 62 3.88 -18.36 -0.83
CA ALA A 62 4.44 -19.08 0.32
C ALA A 62 5.92 -18.72 0.63
N ASN A 63 6.43 -17.59 0.13
CA ASN A 63 7.82 -17.18 0.36
C ASN A 63 7.90 -16.06 1.42
N ILE A 64 8.97 -16.08 2.22
CA ILE A 64 9.32 -15.06 3.20
C ILE A 64 10.79 -14.68 3.08
N MET A 65 11.08 -13.41 3.33
CA MET A 65 12.44 -12.90 3.49
C MET A 65 12.72 -12.65 4.98
N LEU A 66 13.78 -13.27 5.49
CA LEU A 66 14.32 -13.03 6.82
C LEU A 66 15.56 -12.14 6.69
N LEU A 67 15.52 -10.98 7.34
CA LEU A 67 16.54 -9.94 7.25
C LEU A 67 17.21 -9.74 8.61
N GLY A 68 18.53 -9.55 8.61
CA GLY A 68 19.26 -9.20 9.83
C GLY A 68 19.67 -10.38 10.72
N LEU A 69 19.43 -11.63 10.31
CA LEU A 69 20.00 -12.79 10.99
C LEU A 69 21.52 -12.84 10.71
N LYS A 70 22.33 -12.65 11.76
CA LYS A 70 23.80 -12.70 11.69
C LYS A 70 24.27 -13.97 10.97
N GLU A 71 25.35 -13.86 10.17
CA GLU A 71 25.94 -15.03 9.51
C GLU A 71 26.36 -16.06 10.57
N GLY A 72 26.06 -17.34 10.32
CA GLY A 72 26.37 -18.46 11.21
C GLY A 72 26.14 -19.79 10.47
N ALA A 73 26.70 -20.87 11.01
CA ALA A 73 26.49 -22.21 10.46
C ALA A 73 25.14 -22.82 10.90
N ASP A 74 24.57 -22.27 11.97
CA ASP A 74 23.33 -22.67 12.66
C ASP A 74 22.10 -21.93 12.13
N ASP A 75 22.06 -21.64 10.82
CA ASP A 75 20.95 -20.89 10.23
C ASP A 75 19.63 -21.63 10.34
N ASP A 76 19.62 -22.92 10.04
CA ASP A 76 18.40 -23.73 10.05
C ASP A 76 17.79 -23.81 11.46
N ASP A 77 18.60 -24.00 12.49
CA ASP A 77 18.16 -24.06 13.88
C ASP A 77 17.59 -22.73 14.36
N ARG A 78 18.25 -21.61 14.04
CA ARG A 78 17.78 -20.28 14.41
C ARG A 78 16.51 -19.89 13.67
N VAL A 79 16.43 -20.21 12.37
CA VAL A 79 15.22 -20.03 11.56
C VAL A 79 14.07 -20.86 12.15
N HIS A 80 14.34 -22.11 12.51
CA HIS A 80 13.34 -22.99 13.11
C HIS A 80 12.81 -22.45 14.44
N LYS A 81 13.71 -21.99 15.32
CA LYS A 81 13.35 -21.38 16.60
C LYS A 81 12.41 -20.19 16.42
N ILE A 82 12.69 -19.33 15.44
CA ILE A 82 11.84 -18.17 15.12
C ILE A 82 10.47 -18.64 14.61
N ILE A 83 10.43 -19.56 13.65
CA ILE A 83 9.17 -20.04 13.07
C ILE A 83 8.30 -20.74 14.12
N ASN A 84 8.87 -21.62 14.93
CA ASN A 84 8.15 -22.31 16.00
C ASN A 84 7.55 -21.32 16.99
N HIS A 85 8.33 -20.30 17.40
CA HIS A 85 7.84 -19.25 18.29
C HIS A 85 6.65 -18.49 17.71
N LEU A 86 6.69 -18.15 16.42
CA LEU A 86 5.62 -17.43 15.75
C LEU A 86 4.39 -18.30 15.45
N THR A 87 4.54 -19.62 15.40
CA THR A 87 3.47 -20.56 15.05
C THR A 87 2.97 -21.40 16.21
N ASP A 88 3.47 -21.19 17.44
CA ASP A 88 3.16 -22.01 18.61
C ASP A 88 3.48 -23.49 18.42
N GLY A 89 4.54 -23.79 17.65
CA GLY A 89 4.96 -25.15 17.34
C GLY A 89 3.99 -25.93 16.45
N VAL A 90 2.93 -25.29 15.92
CA VAL A 90 1.97 -25.93 15.00
C VAL A 90 2.65 -26.40 13.72
N PHE A 91 3.63 -25.62 13.24
CA PHE A 91 4.40 -25.93 12.03
C PHE A 91 5.89 -26.09 12.36
N GLY A 92 6.50 -27.16 11.85
CA GLY A 92 7.92 -27.48 12.07
C GLY A 92 8.77 -27.40 10.81
N LEU A 93 10.05 -27.80 10.90
CA LEU A 93 11.00 -27.79 9.77
C LEU A 93 10.52 -28.61 8.56
N LYS A 94 9.74 -29.67 8.77
CA LYS A 94 9.15 -30.49 7.70
C LYS A 94 8.31 -29.69 6.70
N ASN A 95 7.79 -28.54 7.10
CA ASN A 95 6.97 -27.66 6.26
C ASN A 95 7.78 -26.58 5.54
N VAL A 96 9.10 -26.50 5.80
CA VAL A 96 10.01 -25.57 5.16
C VAL A 96 10.69 -26.28 3.99
N LEU A 97 10.29 -25.92 2.77
CA LEU A 97 10.86 -26.50 1.55
C LEU A 97 12.26 -25.96 1.24
N LYS A 98 12.56 -24.73 1.64
CA LYS A 98 13.85 -24.10 1.33
C LYS A 98 14.24 -23.04 2.35
N VAL A 99 15.48 -23.13 2.84
CA VAL A 99 16.18 -22.10 3.61
C VAL A 99 17.50 -21.83 2.91
N ILE A 100 17.67 -20.63 2.35
CA ILE A 100 18.94 -20.26 1.69
C ILE A 100 19.32 -18.81 1.95
N ARG A 101 20.61 -18.55 2.21
CA ARG A 101 21.14 -17.18 2.17
C ARG A 101 21.25 -16.70 0.72
N LEU A 102 20.79 -15.48 0.46
CA LEU A 102 20.88 -14.86 -0.86
C LEU A 102 22.12 -13.96 -1.00
N GLY A 103 22.75 -14.00 -2.17
CA GLY A 103 23.88 -13.14 -2.52
C GLY A 103 25.24 -13.72 -2.14
N LYS A 104 26.29 -13.00 -2.57
CA LYS A 104 27.69 -13.39 -2.34
C LYS A 104 28.06 -13.16 -0.87
N LYS A 105 28.75 -14.13 -0.27
CA LYS A 105 29.27 -14.03 1.10
C LYS A 105 30.35 -12.93 1.15
N GLY A 106 30.38 -12.14 2.21
CA GLY A 106 31.40 -11.13 2.46
C GLY A 106 31.42 -10.71 3.92
N ASP A 107 32.58 -10.29 4.42
CA ASP A 107 32.83 -10.17 5.87
C ASP A 107 31.94 -9.15 6.58
N LYS A 108 31.52 -8.09 5.89
CA LYS A 108 30.66 -7.01 6.43
C LYS A 108 29.20 -7.13 5.99
N ILE A 109 28.84 -8.17 5.24
CA ILE A 109 27.52 -8.33 4.63
C ILE A 109 26.75 -9.40 5.38
N VAL A 110 25.70 -8.99 6.09
CA VAL A 110 24.71 -9.93 6.62
C VAL A 110 23.69 -10.22 5.51
N ARG A 111 23.77 -11.41 4.92
CA ARG A 111 22.89 -11.78 3.81
C ARG A 111 21.46 -12.04 4.30
N PRO A 112 20.45 -11.68 3.51
CA PRO A 112 19.08 -12.06 3.80
C PRO A 112 18.88 -13.55 3.52
N ILE A 113 18.03 -14.19 4.31
CA ILE A 113 17.63 -15.58 4.13
C ILE A 113 16.28 -15.62 3.43
N PHE A 114 16.21 -16.40 2.36
CA PHE A 114 14.98 -16.73 1.66
C PHE A 114 14.41 -18.03 2.23
N LEU A 115 13.14 -17.97 2.59
CA LEU A 115 12.36 -19.07 3.12
C LEU A 115 11.22 -19.39 2.15
N ARG A 116 11.05 -20.67 1.81
CA ARG A 116 9.89 -21.17 1.07
C ARG A 116 9.20 -22.26 1.87
N PHE A 117 7.90 -22.11 2.04
CA PHE A 117 7.03 -23.10 2.69
C PHE A 117 6.28 -23.93 1.66
N ASP A 118 5.79 -25.09 2.08
CA ASP A 118 4.88 -25.95 1.32
C ASP A 118 3.47 -25.34 1.19
N ASP A 119 3.02 -24.64 2.24
CA ASP A 119 1.70 -23.99 2.30
C ASP A 119 1.82 -22.48 2.59
N ALA A 120 1.03 -21.68 1.87
CA ALA A 120 0.88 -20.26 2.11
C ALA A 120 0.23 -19.94 3.47
N LYS A 121 -0.58 -20.85 4.02
CA LYS A 121 -1.21 -20.68 5.35
C LYS A 121 -0.18 -20.48 6.46
N ILE A 122 0.99 -21.10 6.33
CA ILE A 122 2.08 -20.95 7.29
C ILE A 122 2.58 -19.51 7.31
N LYS A 123 2.80 -18.94 6.12
CA LYS A 123 3.16 -17.53 6.00
C LYS A 123 2.08 -16.61 6.57
N GLU A 124 0.81 -16.88 6.28
CA GLU A 124 -0.31 -16.10 6.82
C GLU A 124 -0.32 -16.13 8.35
N LEU A 125 -0.12 -17.30 8.96
CA LEU A 125 -0.02 -17.45 10.41
C LEU A 125 1.19 -16.70 10.98
N ILE A 126 2.37 -16.82 10.35
CA ILE A 126 3.58 -16.09 10.75
C ILE A 126 3.33 -14.58 10.75
N PHE A 127 2.74 -14.03 9.69
CA PHE A 127 2.46 -12.58 9.62
C PHE A 127 1.33 -12.14 10.55
N LYS A 128 0.35 -13.00 10.84
CA LYS A 128 -0.67 -12.76 11.87
C LYS A 128 -0.04 -12.62 13.26
N ASN A 129 0.94 -13.47 13.56
CA ASN A 129 1.63 -13.52 14.85
C ASN A 129 2.92 -12.71 14.91
N ILE A 130 3.20 -11.88 13.90
CA ILE A 130 4.47 -11.15 13.75
C ILE A 130 4.83 -10.27 14.96
N ARG A 131 3.83 -9.82 15.72
CA ARG A 131 4.03 -9.02 16.94
C ARG A 131 4.84 -9.77 18.00
N ARG A 132 4.79 -11.10 18.01
CA ARG A 132 5.55 -11.98 18.92
C ARG A 132 7.05 -11.99 18.63
N MET A 133 7.49 -11.46 17.47
CA MET A 133 8.91 -11.18 17.23
C MET A 133 9.53 -10.30 18.32
N LYS A 134 8.74 -9.44 18.99
CA LYS A 134 9.21 -8.57 20.08
C LYS A 134 9.57 -9.34 21.36
N THR A 135 9.04 -10.56 21.52
CA THR A 135 9.28 -11.39 22.72
C THR A 135 10.36 -12.44 22.48
N LEU A 136 10.99 -12.42 21.30
CA LEU A 136 12.18 -13.24 21.05
C LEU A 136 13.34 -12.75 21.92
N ASP A 137 14.28 -13.65 22.15
CA ASP A 137 15.48 -13.35 22.92
C ASP A 137 16.31 -12.22 22.30
N ASP A 138 17.11 -11.56 23.14
CA ASP A 138 17.87 -10.37 22.78
C ASP A 138 18.83 -10.58 21.60
N SER A 139 19.30 -11.81 21.39
CA SER A 139 20.16 -12.15 20.25
C SER A 139 19.45 -12.03 18.90
N LEU A 140 18.11 -12.07 18.90
CA LEU A 140 17.24 -12.04 17.72
C LEU A 140 16.49 -10.71 17.55
N LYS A 141 16.71 -9.70 18.41
CA LYS A 141 15.98 -8.41 18.41
C LYS A 141 16.05 -7.61 17.10
N ASN A 142 17.12 -7.75 16.33
CA ASN A 142 17.33 -6.97 15.10
C ASN A 142 16.81 -7.67 13.84
N ILE A 143 16.15 -8.81 14.00
CA ILE A 143 15.64 -9.61 12.89
C ILE A 143 14.31 -9.07 12.41
N ARG A 144 14.13 -9.05 11.09
CA ARG A 144 12.89 -8.63 10.45
C ARG A 144 12.42 -9.68 9.47
N LEU A 145 11.11 -9.90 9.43
CA LEU A 145 10.45 -10.69 8.41
C LEU A 145 9.76 -9.75 7.42
N SER A 146 9.87 -10.07 6.14
CA SER A 146 9.18 -9.35 5.08
C SER A 146 8.67 -10.30 4.01
N HIS A 147 7.69 -9.84 3.22
CA HIS A 147 7.23 -10.58 2.06
C HIS A 147 8.35 -10.66 1.00
N ASP A 148 8.40 -11.76 0.26
CA ASP A 148 9.18 -11.83 -0.97
C ASP A 148 8.50 -10.97 -2.05
N LEU A 149 9.06 -9.79 -2.29
CA LEU A 149 8.55 -8.79 -3.22
C LEU A 149 9.30 -8.84 -4.55
N THR A 150 8.61 -8.51 -5.65
CA THR A 150 9.27 -8.24 -6.93
C THR A 150 10.15 -6.98 -6.86
N ILE A 151 11.06 -6.82 -7.81
CA ILE A 151 11.94 -5.64 -7.89
C ILE A 151 11.11 -4.35 -7.96
N GLN A 152 10.05 -4.35 -8.78
CA GLN A 152 9.14 -3.22 -8.92
C GLN A 152 8.42 -2.91 -7.60
N GLN A 153 7.84 -3.92 -6.94
CA GLN A 153 7.16 -3.74 -5.65
C GLN A 153 8.10 -3.23 -4.55
N ARG A 154 9.36 -3.67 -4.52
CA ARG A 154 10.38 -3.14 -3.59
C ARG A 154 10.64 -1.65 -3.84
N SER A 155 10.74 -1.25 -5.11
CA SER A 155 10.93 0.15 -5.50
C SER A 155 9.74 1.02 -5.09
N GLU A 156 8.52 0.57 -5.38
CA GLU A 156 7.27 1.25 -4.98
C GLU A 156 7.15 1.38 -3.45
N LEU A 157 7.37 0.28 -2.72
CA LEU A 157 7.32 0.28 -1.26
C LEU A 157 8.40 1.20 -0.67
N LYS A 158 9.63 1.19 -1.22
CA LYS A 158 10.71 2.07 -0.78
C LYS A 158 10.34 3.54 -0.93
N LYS A 159 9.78 3.92 -2.09
CA LYS A 159 9.28 5.29 -2.31
C LYS A 159 8.26 5.69 -1.24
N LEU A 160 7.26 4.85 -0.98
CA LEU A 160 6.25 5.13 0.05
C LEU A 160 6.84 5.26 1.45
N LEU A 161 7.83 4.42 1.81
CA LEU A 161 8.51 4.48 3.09
C LEU A 161 9.34 5.76 3.24
N ASP A 162 10.07 6.14 2.18
CA ASP A 162 10.85 7.37 2.13
C ASP A 162 9.92 8.60 2.21
N ASP A 163 8.78 8.57 1.52
CA ASP A 163 7.77 9.62 1.56
C ASP A 163 7.14 9.76 2.95
N ALA A 164 6.78 8.64 3.59
CA ALA A 164 6.26 8.63 4.95
C ALA A 164 7.28 9.17 5.96
N LYS A 165 8.57 8.83 5.77
CA LYS A 165 9.66 9.36 6.60
C LYS A 165 9.81 10.88 6.43
N ARG A 166 9.82 11.39 5.19
CA ARG A 166 9.87 12.83 4.91
C ARG A 166 8.69 13.57 5.52
N LYS A 167 7.46 13.06 5.35
CA LYS A 167 6.25 13.63 5.98
C LYS A 167 6.36 13.69 7.50
N LYS A 168 6.95 12.67 8.13
CA LYS A 168 7.17 12.64 9.57
C LYS A 168 8.19 13.69 10.01
N GLU A 169 9.31 13.83 9.28
CA GLU A 169 10.37 14.79 9.59
C GLU A 169 9.91 16.25 9.38
N SER A 170 9.04 16.50 8.41
CA SER A 170 8.46 17.84 8.17
C SER A 170 7.30 18.19 9.11
N CYS A 171 6.76 17.24 9.86
CA CYS A 171 5.58 17.43 10.69
C CYS A 171 5.95 17.97 12.08
N LYS A 172 5.53 19.20 12.37
CA LYS A 172 5.74 19.87 13.68
C LYS A 172 4.70 19.47 14.73
N GLU A 173 3.58 18.89 14.31
CA GLU A 173 2.38 18.63 15.12
C GLU A 173 2.34 17.23 15.73
N GLY A 174 3.45 16.47 15.66
CA GLY A 174 3.54 15.17 16.31
C GLY A 174 2.72 14.08 15.64
N PHE A 175 2.51 14.10 14.32
CA PHE A 175 1.91 12.97 13.61
C PHE A 175 2.93 11.88 13.25
N LEU A 176 2.48 10.62 13.24
CA LEU A 176 3.15 9.48 12.64
C LEU A 176 2.58 9.20 11.25
N TYR A 177 3.46 8.89 10.31
CA TYR A 177 3.07 8.42 8.99
C TYR A 177 3.54 6.97 8.86
N ARG A 178 2.62 6.04 8.58
CA ARG A 178 2.93 4.61 8.40
C ARG A 178 2.44 4.14 7.04
N VAL A 179 3.27 3.35 6.38
CA VAL A 179 2.87 2.62 5.17
C VAL A 179 2.14 1.36 5.61
N ILE A 180 0.88 1.20 5.18
CA ILE A 180 0.03 0.05 5.49
C ILE A 180 -0.62 -0.50 4.23
N GLY A 181 -1.08 -1.75 4.27
CA GLY A 181 -1.82 -2.39 3.18
C GLY A 181 -1.21 -3.73 2.76
N GLU A 182 -1.93 -4.42 1.87
CA GLU A 182 -1.48 -5.66 1.26
C GLU A 182 -0.34 -5.42 0.26
N VAL A 183 0.36 -6.50 -0.11
CA VAL A 183 1.43 -6.44 -1.12
C VAL A 183 0.93 -5.82 -2.42
N GLY A 184 1.53 -4.69 -2.83
CA GLY A 184 1.16 -3.96 -4.05
C GLY A 184 -0.05 -3.03 -3.92
N LYS A 185 -0.68 -2.94 -2.74
CA LYS A 185 -1.80 -2.03 -2.44
C LYS A 185 -1.52 -1.18 -1.19
N TRP A 186 -0.27 -0.72 -1.07
CA TRP A 186 0.15 0.06 0.07
C TRP A 186 -0.30 1.52 -0.04
N LYS A 187 -0.56 2.12 1.11
CA LYS A 187 -0.85 3.55 1.25
C LYS A 187 -0.18 4.11 2.50
N ILE A 188 0.11 5.40 2.49
CA ILE A 188 0.56 6.12 3.67
C ILE A 188 -0.68 6.55 4.45
N VAL A 189 -0.76 6.14 5.71
CA VAL A 189 -1.77 6.61 6.65
C VAL A 189 -1.12 7.47 7.71
N GLN A 190 -1.78 8.58 8.01
CA GLN A 190 -1.42 9.53 9.05
C GLN A 190 -2.12 9.14 10.34
N PHE A 191 -1.37 9.13 11.44
CA PHE A 191 -1.83 8.85 12.79
C PHE A 191 -1.33 9.97 13.68
N PHE A 192 -2.11 10.38 14.67
CA PHE A 192 -1.60 11.32 15.68
C PHE A 192 -0.68 10.57 16.66
N ALA A 193 0.56 11.01 16.85
CA ALA A 193 1.45 10.43 17.86
C ALA A 193 1.06 11.02 19.23
N LYS A 194 0.30 10.27 20.02
CA LYS A 194 -0.13 10.76 21.32
C LYS A 194 1.06 10.88 22.28
N LYS A 195 1.34 12.11 22.73
CA LYS A 195 1.82 12.40 24.09
C LYS A 195 0.57 12.71 24.92
N ASP A 196 0.25 11.83 25.86
CA ASP A 196 -0.64 12.01 27.02
C ASP A 196 -1.85 12.95 26.82
N SER A 197 -3.06 12.41 26.61
CA SER A 197 -4.29 13.16 26.89
C SER A 197 -4.81 12.77 28.27
N LYS A 198 -4.13 13.23 29.32
CA LYS A 198 -4.58 13.09 30.72
C LYS A 198 -5.94 13.76 31.01
N SER A 199 -6.57 14.41 30.02
CA SER A 199 -7.97 14.85 30.06
C SER A 199 -8.45 15.20 28.64
N ILE A 200 -9.61 14.68 28.21
CA ILE A 200 -10.27 15.08 26.95
C ILE A 200 -10.83 16.50 27.04
N MET A 201 -11.31 16.89 28.23
CA MET A 201 -11.98 18.17 28.49
C MET A 201 -11.10 19.36 28.11
N LYS A 202 -9.80 19.28 28.42
CA LYS A 202 -8.83 20.36 28.13
C LYS A 202 -8.38 20.40 26.67
N LYS A 203 -8.83 19.46 25.84
CA LYS A 203 -8.38 19.27 24.46
C LYS A 203 -9.53 19.15 23.46
N VAL A 204 -10.74 19.54 23.86
CA VAL A 204 -11.94 19.44 23.00
C VAL A 204 -11.71 20.15 21.67
N ASP A 205 -11.29 21.42 21.71
CA ASP A 205 -11.05 22.22 20.51
C ASP A 205 -9.95 21.62 19.64
N THR A 206 -8.83 21.21 20.25
CA THR A 206 -7.73 20.54 19.53
C THR A 206 -8.19 19.26 18.85
N VAL A 207 -8.97 18.42 19.52
CA VAL A 207 -9.49 17.18 18.93
C VAL A 207 -10.48 17.50 17.81
N HIS A 208 -11.35 18.49 18.00
CA HIS A 208 -12.30 18.92 16.99
C HIS A 208 -11.61 19.46 15.73
N GLU A 209 -10.64 20.37 15.88
CA GLU A 209 -9.83 20.94 14.80
C GLU A 209 -9.09 19.83 14.03
N LEU A 210 -8.44 18.91 14.74
CA LEU A 210 -7.72 17.79 14.12
C LEU A 210 -8.62 16.90 13.26
N ILE A 211 -9.87 16.68 13.67
CA ILE A 211 -10.83 15.90 12.88
C ILE A 211 -11.30 16.72 11.66
N CYS A 212 -11.51 18.02 11.82
CA CYS A 212 -11.88 18.93 10.73
C CYS A 212 -10.78 19.06 9.65
N ASP A 213 -9.50 18.92 10.02
CA ASP A 213 -8.34 18.99 9.11
C ASP A 213 -8.20 17.79 8.15
N GLY A 214 -9.25 16.98 8.03
CA GLY A 214 -9.37 15.94 6.99
C GLY A 214 -9.06 14.53 7.46
N LEU A 215 -9.01 14.27 8.77
CA LEU A 215 -8.91 12.91 9.31
C LEU A 215 -10.24 12.17 9.12
N ASP A 216 -10.24 11.03 8.43
CA ASP A 216 -11.44 10.18 8.33
C ASP A 216 -11.69 9.34 9.60
N VAL A 217 -10.63 9.03 10.36
CA VAL A 217 -10.67 8.29 11.63
C VAL A 217 -9.62 8.85 12.59
N MET A 218 -10.01 9.09 13.84
CA MET A 218 -9.12 9.48 14.93
C MET A 218 -9.31 8.55 16.13
N VAL A 219 -8.20 8.03 16.67
CA VAL A 219 -8.22 7.13 17.83
C VAL A 219 -7.49 7.80 18.99
N LEU A 220 -8.18 7.94 20.13
CA LEU A 220 -7.63 8.43 21.37
C LEU A 220 -7.52 7.28 22.37
N THR A 221 -6.29 6.95 22.78
CA THR A 221 -6.01 5.92 23.81
C THR A 221 -5.69 6.57 25.15
N GLU A 222 -6.08 5.99 26.29
CA GLU A 222 -5.75 6.51 27.63
C GLU A 222 -6.37 7.89 27.89
N THR A 223 -7.62 8.05 27.49
CA THR A 223 -8.39 9.27 27.73
C THR A 223 -8.93 9.24 29.14
N TRP A 224 -8.42 10.09 30.04
CA TRP A 224 -8.95 10.22 31.41
C TRP A 224 -10.26 11.01 31.37
N HIS A 225 -11.34 10.39 30.90
CA HIS A 225 -12.67 10.99 30.84
C HIS A 225 -13.63 10.41 31.89
N GLY A 226 -13.21 9.37 32.62
CA GLY A 226 -13.73 8.92 33.93
C GLY A 226 -15.13 8.29 33.97
N LEU A 227 -16.02 8.65 33.05
CA LEU A 227 -17.43 8.23 33.02
C LEU A 227 -17.92 8.05 31.58
N ASP A 228 -18.81 7.08 31.39
CA ASP A 228 -19.51 6.85 30.13
C ASP A 228 -20.40 8.06 29.83
N GLY A 229 -20.45 8.48 28.56
CA GLY A 229 -21.24 9.64 28.14
C GLY A 229 -20.65 11.01 28.53
N ASN A 230 -19.34 11.10 28.77
CA ASN A 230 -18.70 12.41 29.03
C ASN A 230 -18.96 13.38 27.86
N PHE A 231 -19.64 14.50 28.16
CA PHE A 231 -20.11 15.45 27.14
C PHE A 231 -18.97 16.04 26.28
N ALA A 232 -17.75 16.13 26.81
CA ALA A 232 -16.57 16.61 26.08
C ALA A 232 -16.24 15.75 24.85
N ILE A 233 -16.56 14.46 24.91
CA ILE A 233 -16.40 13.53 23.78
C ILE A 233 -17.36 13.92 22.65
N GLY A 234 -18.61 14.21 23.01
CA GLY A 234 -19.61 14.72 22.07
C GLY A 234 -19.24 16.08 21.48
N LEU A 235 -18.71 17.00 22.29
CA LEU A 235 -18.28 18.33 21.84
C LEU A 235 -17.10 18.27 20.88
N ALA A 236 -16.17 17.35 21.09
CA ALA A 236 -14.99 17.20 20.24
C ALA A 236 -15.31 16.60 18.86
N LYS A 237 -16.52 16.08 18.67
CA LYS A 237 -16.98 15.40 17.44
C LYS A 237 -17.58 16.40 16.44
N PRO A 238 -16.94 16.64 15.28
CA PRO A 238 -17.50 17.54 14.28
C PRO A 238 -18.78 17.02 13.60
N PRO A 239 -19.53 17.88 12.90
CA PRO A 239 -20.62 17.46 12.01
C PRO A 239 -20.12 16.44 10.98
N GLY A 240 -20.94 15.40 10.71
CA GLY A 240 -20.57 14.33 9.78
C GLY A 240 -19.70 13.21 10.37
N PHE A 241 -19.34 13.29 11.65
CA PHE A 241 -18.64 12.23 12.38
C PHE A 241 -19.52 11.53 13.42
N GLN A 242 -19.15 10.30 13.76
CA GLN A 242 -19.61 9.48 14.87
C GLN A 242 -18.44 9.10 15.76
N PHE A 243 -18.72 8.60 16.96
CA PHE A 243 -17.69 8.02 17.80
C PHE A 243 -18.18 6.74 18.48
N VAL A 244 -17.21 5.90 18.84
CA VAL A 244 -17.36 4.84 19.84
C VAL A 244 -16.51 5.22 21.03
N ASP A 245 -17.09 5.11 22.23
CA ASP A 245 -16.38 5.23 23.49
C ASP A 245 -16.36 3.86 24.19
N TYR A 246 -15.22 3.50 24.75
CA TYR A 246 -15.02 2.25 25.47
C TYR A 246 -14.17 2.51 26.71
N ILE A 247 -14.76 2.29 27.88
CA ILE A 247 -14.09 2.47 29.17
C ILE A 247 -13.44 1.17 29.61
N ARG A 248 -12.28 1.26 30.28
CA ARG A 248 -11.62 0.09 30.85
C ARG A 248 -12.43 -0.43 32.04
N GLU A 249 -12.88 -1.68 31.97
CA GLU A 249 -13.66 -2.33 33.03
C GLU A 249 -12.94 -2.35 34.39
N HIS A 250 -11.62 -2.56 34.39
CA HIS A 250 -10.83 -2.70 35.62
C HIS A 250 -10.23 -1.39 36.14
N ASP A 251 -10.40 -0.27 35.42
CA ASP A 251 -9.85 1.04 35.81
C ASP A 251 -10.62 2.20 35.15
N PRO A 252 -11.90 2.40 35.49
CA PRO A 252 -12.77 3.37 34.81
C PRO A 252 -12.32 4.82 35.03
N GLY A 253 -11.61 5.12 36.12
CA GLY A 253 -11.11 6.47 36.43
C GLY A 253 -10.07 7.00 35.43
N HIS A 254 -9.33 6.11 34.77
CA HIS A 254 -8.37 6.45 33.72
C HIS A 254 -8.98 6.40 32.30
N GLY A 255 -10.31 6.24 32.23
CA GLY A 255 -11.15 6.09 31.03
C GLY A 255 -10.69 4.96 30.11
N GLY A 256 -10.71 5.15 28.79
CA GLY A 256 -10.32 4.07 27.86
C GLY A 256 -9.95 4.48 26.45
N LEU A 257 -10.76 4.06 25.48
CA LEU A 257 -10.53 4.19 24.05
C LEU A 257 -11.70 4.96 23.42
N ILE A 258 -11.40 6.07 22.77
CA ILE A 258 -12.38 6.79 21.95
C ILE A 258 -11.96 6.69 20.48
N VAL A 259 -12.89 6.32 19.61
CA VAL A 259 -12.68 6.29 18.17
C VAL A 259 -13.67 7.22 17.50
N TYR A 260 -13.21 8.35 16.96
CA TYR A 260 -13.99 9.20 16.07
C TYR A 260 -13.83 8.72 14.64
N PHE A 261 -14.91 8.70 13.87
CA PHE A 261 -14.88 8.29 12.47
C PHE A 261 -15.98 8.97 11.67
N ARG A 262 -15.72 9.17 10.38
CA ARG A 262 -16.67 9.81 9.46
C ARG A 262 -17.87 8.88 9.23
N LYS A 263 -19.08 9.46 9.20
CA LYS A 263 -20.32 8.70 8.88
C LYS A 263 -20.27 8.10 7.47
N GLU A 264 -19.67 8.85 6.54
CA GLU A 264 -19.56 8.46 5.14
C GLU A 264 -18.08 8.44 4.75
N PHE A 265 -17.56 7.24 4.50
CA PHE A 265 -16.21 7.10 3.97
C PHE A 265 -16.20 7.37 2.48
N LYS A 266 -15.36 8.30 2.02
CA LYS A 266 -15.16 8.54 0.60
C LYS A 266 -14.43 7.34 0.00
N HIS A 267 -15.20 6.45 -0.65
CA HIS A 267 -14.63 5.39 -1.46
C HIS A 267 -14.02 6.00 -2.73
N ILE A 268 -12.70 6.16 -2.75
CA ILE A 268 -12.00 6.49 -3.99
C ILE A 268 -12.09 5.23 -4.87
N LYS A 269 -12.95 5.25 -5.90
CA LYS A 269 -12.89 4.25 -6.96
C LYS A 269 -11.52 4.38 -7.63
N SER A 270 -10.66 3.39 -7.39
CA SER A 270 -9.42 3.19 -8.14
C SER A 270 -9.70 2.64 -9.53
#